data_AF-A0A6G3WXB3-F1
#
_entry.id   AF-A0A6G3WXB3-F1
#
_cell.length_a   1.000
_cell.length_b   1.000
_cell.length_c   1.000
_cell.angle_alpha   90.00
_cell.angle_beta   90.00
_cell.angle_gamma   90.00
#
_symmetry.space_group_name_H-M   'P 1'
#
loop_
_entity.id
_entity.type
_entity.pdbx_description
1 polymer ?
#
loop_
_entity_poly.entity_id
_entity_poly.type
_entity_poly.pdbx_seq_one_letter_code
_entity_poly.pdbx_strand_id
1 'polypeptide(L)' 'TSGEAPDHITLVDGPEDVANVKVRDESKVVWLSQTTLSVDETMETVDAIKAKFPNLLSPPSDDICYAT' A
#
# COMPACT_ATOMS: atom_id res chain seq x y z
N THR A 1 5.85 -8.94 -6.13
CA THR A 1 6.80 -8.23 -5.25
C THR A 1 7.03 -8.92 -3.92
N SER A 2 6.29 -9.98 -3.56
CA SER A 2 6.50 -10.76 -2.33
C SER A 2 7.79 -11.60 -2.28
N GLY A 3 8.65 -11.53 -3.30
CA GLY A 3 9.83 -12.40 -3.47
C GLY A 3 11.15 -11.87 -2.89
N GLU A 4 11.24 -10.59 -2.50
CA GLU A 4 12.53 -10.01 -2.06
C GLU A 4 12.72 -9.91 -0.53
N ALA A 5 11.65 -9.88 0.27
CA ALA A 5 11.73 -9.85 1.73
C ALA A 5 10.39 -10.19 2.40
N PRO A 6 10.04 -11.48 2.58
CA PRO A 6 8.74 -11.86 3.14
C PRO A 6 8.50 -11.34 4.57
N ASP A 7 9.56 -11.16 5.37
CA ASP A 7 9.48 -10.63 6.74
C ASP A 7 9.23 -9.11 6.82
N HIS A 8 9.22 -8.42 5.68
CA HIS A 8 9.08 -6.96 5.60
C HIS A 8 7.93 -6.49 4.71
N ILE A 9 7.13 -7.43 4.18
CA ILE A 9 6.02 -7.13 3.28
C ILE A 9 4.72 -7.62 3.92
N THR A 10 3.73 -6.75 4.02
CA THR A 10 2.36 -7.09 4.39
C THR A 10 1.49 -6.91 3.16
N LEU A 11 0.77 -7.95 2.76
CA LEU A 11 -0.24 -7.84 1.70
C LEU A 11 -1.49 -7.18 2.30
N VAL A 12 -2.09 -6.27 1.54
CA VAL A 12 -3.35 -5.61 1.89
C VAL A 12 -4.26 -5.79 0.68
N ASP A 13 -5.39 -6.45 0.86
CA ASP A 13 -6.34 -6.78 -0.21
C ASP A 13 -7.65 -5.99 -0.06
N GLY A 14 -7.53 -4.71 0.24
CA GLY A 14 -8.66 -3.80 0.42
C GLY A 14 -8.58 -2.93 1.67
N PRO A 15 -9.48 -1.93 1.79
CA PRO A 15 -9.47 -0.97 2.90
C PRO A 15 -9.76 -1.60 4.26
N GLU A 16 -10.54 -2.68 4.30
CA GLU A 16 -10.88 -3.39 5.53
C GLU A 16 -9.68 -4.11 6.17
N ASP A 17 -8.73 -4.56 5.36
CA ASP A 17 -7.55 -5.28 5.84
C ASP A 17 -6.51 -4.32 6.46
N VAL A 18 -6.56 -3.03 6.09
CA VAL A 18 -5.68 -1.98 6.61
C VAL A 18 -5.72 -1.91 8.14
N ALA A 19 -6.89 -2.14 8.75
CA ALA A 19 -7.05 -2.12 10.21
C ALA A 19 -6.16 -3.15 10.92
N ASN A 20 -5.90 -4.29 10.29
CA ASN A 20 -5.12 -5.39 10.86
C ASN A 20 -3.61 -5.30 10.58
N VAL A 21 -3.19 -4.42 9.66
CA VAL A 21 -1.79 -4.23 9.29
C VAL A 21 -0.95 -3.82 10.50
N LYS A 22 0.12 -4.56 10.77
CA LYS A 22 1.12 -4.24 11.79
C LYS A 22 2.47 -4.12 11.12
N VAL A 23 3.07 -2.94 11.24
CA VAL A 23 4.41 -2.66 10.75
C VAL A 23 5.36 -2.49 11.93
N ARG A 24 6.64 -2.75 11.71
CA ARG A 24 7.66 -2.60 12.76
C ARG A 24 7.90 -1.14 13.15
N ASP A 25 7.82 -0.23 12.17
CA ASP A 25 8.06 1.20 12.35
C ASP A 25 7.10 1.98 11.44
N GLU A 26 6.10 2.63 12.04
CA GLU A 26 5.06 3.39 11.35
C GLU A 26 5.61 4.66 10.64
N SER A 27 6.81 5.10 11.00
CA SER A 27 7.48 6.23 10.34
C SER A 27 8.26 5.83 9.08
N LYS A 28 8.39 4.52 8.81
CA LYS A 28 9.16 3.96 7.69
C LYS A 28 8.32 2.99 6.88
N VAL A 29 7.20 3.48 6.39
CA VAL A 29 6.27 2.70 5.56
C VAL A 29 6.23 3.28 4.15
N VAL A 30 6.29 2.41 3.17
CA VAL A 30 6.01 2.70 1.75
C VAL A 30 4.98 1.70 1.27
N TRP A 31 4.11 2.11 0.35
CA TRP A 31 3.11 1.23 -0.27
C TRP A 31 3.42 1.05 -1.75
N LEU A 32 2.98 -0.07 -2.32
CA LEU A 32 3.09 -0.39 -3.73
C LEU A 32 1.77 -1.02 -4.19
N SER A 33 1.28 -0.66 -5.38
CA SER A 33 0.10 -1.28 -6.01
C SER A 33 0.49 -2.37 -7.01
N GLN A 34 -0.42 -3.30 -7.26
CA GLN A 34 -0.33 -4.16 -8.44
C GLN A 34 -0.84 -3.41 -9.67
N THR A 35 -0.23 -3.66 -10.83
CA THR A 35 -0.45 -2.90 -12.07
C THR A 35 -1.76 -3.24 -12.81
N THR A 36 -2.58 -4.14 -12.24
CA THR A 36 -3.83 -4.64 -12.85
C THR A 36 -5.07 -4.40 -11.99
N LEU A 37 -4.93 -3.66 -10.89
CA LEU A 37 -6.06 -3.32 -10.02
C LEU A 37 -6.84 -2.13 -10.57
N SER A 38 -8.12 -2.04 -10.22
CA SER A 38 -8.93 -0.85 -10.47
C SER A 38 -8.33 0.35 -9.74
N VAL A 39 -8.31 1.52 -10.40
CA VAL A 39 -7.78 2.77 -9.83
C VAL A 39 -8.59 3.19 -8.62
N ASP A 40 -9.92 3.14 -8.69
CA ASP A 40 -10.81 3.56 -7.60
C ASP A 40 -10.62 2.69 -6.34
N GLU A 41 -10.61 1.37 -6.49
CA GLU A 41 -10.39 0.42 -5.39
C GLU A 41 -8.99 0.57 -4.77
N THR A 42 -8.00 0.83 -5.62
CA THR A 42 -6.64 1.11 -5.17
C THR A 42 -6.59 2.39 -4.33
N MET A 43 -7.25 3.46 -4.79
CA MET A 43 -7.26 4.75 -4.09
C MET A 43 -8.00 4.67 -2.75
N GLU A 44 -9.11 3.95 -2.68
CA GLU A 44 -9.83 3.72 -1.41
C GLU A 44 -8.93 3.02 -0.37
N THR A 45 -8.19 2.00 -0.80
CA THR A 45 -7.23 1.29 0.07
C THR A 45 -6.08 2.20 0.49
N VAL A 46 -5.53 3.00 -0.43
CA VAL A 46 -4.43 3.94 -0.16
C VAL A 46 -4.85 5.01 0.84
N ASP A 47 -6.07 5.52 0.76
CA ASP A 47 -6.58 6.54 1.69
C ASP A 47 -6.74 5.96 3.11
N ALA A 48 -7.21 4.73 3.24
CA ALA A 48 -7.24 4.03 4.51
C ALA A 48 -5.82 3.82 5.09
N ILE A 49 -4.85 3.46 4.25
CA ILE A 49 -3.44 3.30 4.66
C ILE A 49 -2.85 4.64 5.14
N LYS A 50 -3.09 5.74 4.42
CA LYS A 50 -2.64 7.09 4.80
C LYS A 50 -3.25 7.56 6.11
N ALA A 51 -4.53 7.28 6.34
CA ALA A 51 -5.21 7.61 7.60
C ALA A 51 -4.59 6.87 8.79
N LYS A 52 -4.16 5.62 8.60
CA LYS A 52 -3.53 4.81 9.64
C LYS A 52 -2.06 5.16 9.86
N PHE A 53 -1.30 5.41 8.78
CA PHE A 53 0.12 5.71 8.81
C PHE A 53 0.38 7.11 8.24
N PRO A 54 0.21 8.19 9.01
CA PRO A 54 0.31 9.57 8.49
C PRO A 54 1.71 9.96 8.00
N ASN A 55 2.75 9.20 8.40
CA ASN A 55 4.14 9.41 7.97
C ASN A 55 4.54 8.54 6.77
N LEU A 56 3.59 7.80 6.16
CA LEU A 56 3.83 6.95 5.01
C LEU A 56 4.38 7.76 3.83
N LEU A 57 5.43 7.21 3.21
CA LEU A 57 5.94 7.70 1.95
C LEU A 57 5.12 7.08 0.82
N SER A 58 4.50 7.94 0.00
CA SER A 58 3.92 7.47 -1.26
C SER A 58 5.04 7.28 -2.29
N PRO A 59 5.02 6.19 -3.08
CA PRO A 59 5.94 6.05 -4.18
C PRO A 59 5.73 7.20 -5.17
N PRO A 60 6.75 7.58 -5.95
CA PRO A 60 6.58 8.55 -7.02
C PRO A 60 5.45 8.09 -7.96
N SER A 61 4.68 9.03 -8.50
CA SER A 61 3.47 8.72 -9.30
C SER A 61 3.71 7.78 -10.49
N ASP A 62 4.95 7.60 -10.94
CA ASP A 62 5.35 6.68 -12.02
C ASP A 62 5.25 5.19 -11.65
N ASP A 63 5.20 4.82 -10.36
CA ASP A 63 5.09 3.41 -9.92
C ASP A 63 3.63 2.90 -9.86
N ILE A 64 2.65 3.80 -9.99
CA ILE A 64 1.24 3.42 -10.15
C ILE A 64 0.99 3.29 -11.64
N CYS A 65 1.09 2.06 -12.17
CA CYS A 65 0.72 1.82 -13.56
C CYS A 65 -0.77 2.07 -13.76
N TYR A 66 -1.10 3.16 -14.46
CA TYR A 66 -2.43 3.41 -15.01
C TYR A 66 -2.59 2.58 -16.29
N ALA A 67 -3.23 1.42 -16.19
CA ALA A 67 -3.86 0.84 -17.37
C ALA A 67 -5.15 1.63 -17.63
N THR A 68 -5.07 2.61 -18.53
CA THR A 68 -6.26 3.31 -19.04
C THR A 68 -6.99 2.44 -20.05
#